data_AF-A0A061NS22-F1
#
_entry.id   AF-A0A061NS22-F1
#
_cell.length_a   1.000
_cell.length_b   1.000
_cell.length_c   1.000
_cell.angle_alpha   90.00
_cell.angle_beta   90.00
_cell.angle_gamma   90.00
#
_symmetry.space_group_name_H-M   'P 1'
#
loop_
_entity.id
_entity.type
_entity.pdbx_description
1 polymer ?
#
loop_
_entity_poly.entity_id
_entity_poly.type
_entity_poly.pdbx_seq_one_letter_code
_entity_poly.pdbx_strand_id
1 'polypeptide(L)' 'MQFTASDAYMRGFALNIPEDTTASSTVDQHERSIDMFKDVLGADTTASDQLNFIHLLKRADEHYAKTN' A
#
# COMPACT_ATOMS: atom_id res chain seq x y z
N MET A 1 0.39 -11.52 -0.20
CA MET A 1 0.20 -10.06 -0.09
C MET A 1 -1.20 -9.63 -0.50
N GLN A 2 -1.66 -9.97 -1.72
CA GLN A 2 -2.91 -9.43 -2.29
C GLN A 2 -4.15 -9.52 -1.39
N PHE A 3 -4.46 -10.69 -0.83
CA PHE A 3 -5.65 -10.85 0.01
C PHE A 3 -5.66 -9.96 1.27
N THR A 4 -4.49 -9.78 1.89
CA THR A 4 -4.36 -8.90 3.07
C THR A 4 -4.57 -7.43 2.69
N ALA A 5 -4.03 -6.99 1.55
CA ALA A 5 -4.24 -5.64 1.05
C ALA A 5 -5.72 -5.38 0.75
N SER A 6 -6.41 -6.35 0.12
CA SER A 6 -7.84 -6.26 -0.14
C SER A 6 -8.68 -6.22 1.15
N ASP A 7 -8.36 -7.05 2.16
CA ASP A 7 -9.05 -7.01 3.46
C ASP A 7 -8.85 -5.65 4.16
N ALA A 8 -7.64 -5.12 4.16
CA ALA A 8 -7.35 -3.81 4.75
C ALA A 8 -8.08 -2.67 4.00
N TYR A 9 -8.10 -2.71 2.66
CA TYR A 9 -8.90 -1.77 1.85
C TYR A 9 -10.39 -1.84 2.20
N MET A 10 -10.97 -3.04 2.28
CA MET A 10 -12.38 -3.24 2.63
C MET A 10 -12.72 -2.72 4.03
N ARG A 11 -11.75 -2.69 4.95
CA ARG A 11 -11.89 -2.12 6.29
C ARG A 11 -11.63 -0.61 6.36
N GLY A 12 -11.36 0.04 5.24
CA GLY A 12 -11.11 1.48 5.15
C GLY A 12 -9.73 1.92 5.64
N PHE A 13 -8.76 1.02 5.70
CA PHE A 13 -7.38 1.41 5.99
C PHE A 13 -6.74 2.10 4.79
N ALA A 14 -5.97 3.16 5.04
CA ALA A 14 -5.03 3.68 4.06
C ALA A 14 -3.88 2.67 3.85
N LEU A 15 -3.53 2.40 2.59
CA LEU A 15 -2.54 1.38 2.24
C LEU A 15 -1.22 2.01 1.79
N ASN A 16 -0.11 1.50 2.32
CA ASN A 16 1.24 1.77 1.87
C ASN A 16 1.97 0.43 1.69
N ILE A 17 2.28 0.06 0.45
CA ILE A 17 2.84 -1.24 0.07
C ILE A 17 4.05 -0.99 -0.84
N PRO A 18 5.26 -0.82 -0.29
CA PRO A 18 6.45 -0.54 -1.09
C PRO A 18 6.74 -1.69 -2.04
N GLU A 19 6.90 -1.38 -3.33
CA GLU A 19 7.01 -2.40 -4.38
C GLU A 19 8.18 -3.37 -4.16
N ASP A 20 9.32 -2.84 -3.71
CA ASP A 20 10.57 -3.55 -3.45
C ASP A 20 10.58 -4.41 -2.18
N THR A 21 9.50 -4.35 -1.38
CA THR A 21 9.36 -5.14 -0.13
C THR A 21 8.45 -6.36 -0.28
N THR A 22 8.01 -6.65 -1.50
CA THR A 22 7.14 -7.80 -1.80
C THR A 22 7.78 -8.70 -2.85
N ALA A 23 7.46 -10.00 -2.81
CA ALA A 23 8.00 -10.97 -3.75
C ALA A 23 6.89 -11.86 -4.32
N SER A 24 7.07 -12.26 -5.58
CA SER A 24 6.21 -13.21 -6.30
C SER A 24 7.08 -14.25 -7.01
N SER A 25 6.48 -15.35 -7.46
CA SER A 25 7.21 -16.43 -8.14
C SER A 25 7.72 -16.04 -9.53
N THR A 26 7.10 -15.04 -10.16
CA THR A 26 7.54 -14.48 -11.44
C THR A 26 7.47 -12.95 -11.43
N VAL A 27 8.24 -12.32 -12.31
CA VAL A 27 8.23 -10.85 -12.50
C VAL A 27 6.85 -10.37 -12.96
N ASP A 28 6.25 -11.02 -13.97
CA ASP A 28 4.91 -10.67 -14.45
C ASP A 28 3.84 -10.71 -13.36
N GLN A 29 3.94 -11.66 -12.41
CA GLN A 29 3.00 -11.74 -11.28
C GLN A 29 3.23 -10.62 -10.27
N HIS A 30 4.49 -10.25 -10.05
CA HIS A 30 4.86 -9.12 -9.21
C HIS A 30 4.31 -7.81 -9.78
N GLU A 31 4.62 -7.51 -11.04
CA GLU A 31 4.17 -6.29 -11.73
C GLU A 31 2.65 -6.15 -11.72
N ARG A 32 1.91 -7.22 -12.08
CA ARG A 32 0.44 -7.22 -12.01
C ARG A 32 -0.11 -6.97 -10.60
N SER A 33 0.60 -7.43 -9.57
CA SER A 33 0.20 -7.21 -8.18
C SER A 33 0.41 -5.75 -7.79
N ILE A 34 1.51 -5.14 -8.20
CA ILE A 34 1.78 -3.71 -7.96
C ILE A 34 0.75 -2.84 -8.66
N ASP A 35 0.45 -3.11 -9.94
CA ASP A 35 -0.60 -2.40 -10.69
C ASP A 35 -1.95 -2.51 -9.98
N MET A 36 -2.30 -3.70 -9.49
CA MET A 36 -3.54 -3.89 -8.74
C MET A 36 -3.55 -3.13 -7.40
N PHE A 37 -2.44 -3.10 -6.66
CA PHE A 37 -2.35 -2.33 -5.41
C PHE A 37 -2.54 -0.84 -5.67
N LYS A 38 -1.90 -0.32 -6.70
CA LYS A 38 -1.93 1.10 -7.05
C LYS A 38 -3.27 1.52 -7.66
N ASP A 39 -3.69 0.86 -8.73
CA ASP A 39 -4.80 1.33 -9.57
C ASP A 39 -6.17 0.89 -9.06
N VAL A 40 -6.24 -0.24 -8.35
CA VAL A 40 -7.50 -0.79 -7.84
C VAL A 40 -7.70 -0.49 -6.36
N LEU A 41 -6.66 -0.63 -5.53
CA LEU A 41 -6.78 -0.38 -4.08
C LEU A 41 -6.34 1.03 -3.66
N GLY A 42 -5.78 1.83 -4.57
CA GLY A 42 -5.26 3.16 -4.24
C GLY A 42 -4.10 3.13 -3.25
N ALA A 43 -3.34 2.04 -3.20
CA ALA A 43 -2.18 1.93 -2.33
C ALA A 43 -1.04 2.80 -2.83
N ASP A 44 -0.31 3.41 -1.89
CA ASP A 44 0.98 4.05 -2.18
C ASP A 44 2.04 2.95 -2.32
N THR A 45 2.64 2.84 -3.51
CA THR A 45 3.64 1.80 -3.83
C THR A 45 5.06 2.34 -3.91
N THR A 46 5.32 3.54 -3.39
CA THR A 46 6.65 4.15 -3.33
C THR A 46 7.69 3.17 -2.75
N ALA A 47 8.82 3.02 -3.44
CA ALA A 47 9.91 2.13 -3.03
C ALA A 47 10.40 2.44 -1.61
N SER A 48 10.88 1.42 -0.90
CA SER A 48 11.18 1.51 0.53
C SER A 48 12.26 2.53 0.88
N ASP A 49 13.23 2.73 -0.02
CA ASP A 49 14.31 3.70 0.10
C ASP A 49 13.87 5.16 -0.16
N GLN A 50 12.67 5.34 -0.72
CA GLN A 50 12.07 6.63 -1.02
C GLN A 50 10.97 7.03 -0.02
N LEU A 51 10.63 6.14 0.92
CA LEU A 51 9.61 6.43 1.92
C LEU A 51 10.04 7.55 2.87
N ASN A 52 9.12 8.49 3.09
CA ASN A 52 9.25 9.49 4.13
C ASN A 52 8.37 9.11 5.33
N PHE A 53 8.97 8.49 6.35
CA PHE A 53 8.23 8.04 7.54
C PHE A 53 7.52 9.16 8.30
N ILE A 54 8.10 10.37 8.35
CA ILE A 54 7.46 11.52 9.00
C ILE A 54 6.18 11.91 8.26
N HIS A 55 6.22 11.91 6.93
CA HIS A 55 5.06 12.17 6.10
C HIS A 55 3.98 11.08 6.25
N LEU A 56 4.39 9.81 6.33
CA LEU A 56 3.47 8.67 6.54
C LEU A 56 2.76 8.75 7.90
N LEU A 57 3.49 9.06 8.98
CA LEU A 57 2.90 9.25 10.30
C LEU A 57 1.86 10.36 10.28
N LYS A 58 2.18 11.50 9.67
CA LYS A 58 1.23 12.61 9.52
C LYS A 58 -0.02 12.20 8.73
N ARG A 59 0.13 11.47 7.63
CA ARG A 59 -1.00 10.93 6.85
C ARG A 59 -1.86 9.98 7.67
N ALA A 60 -1.24 9.15 8.50
CA ALA A 60 -1.97 8.24 9.39
C ALA A 60 -2.81 9.01 10.41
N ASP A 61 -2.22 10.01 11.08
CA ASP A 61 -2.94 10.87 12.05
C ASP A 61 -4.14 11.57 11.39
N GLU A 62 -3.95 12.12 10.18
CA GLU A 62 -5.02 12.77 9.41
C GLU A 62 -6.12 11.79 8.99
N HIS A 63 -5.78 10.54 8.66
CA HIS A 63 -6.76 9.51 8.31
C HIS A 63 -7.58 9.08 9.53
N TYR A 64 -6.91 8.82 10.67
CA TYR A 64 -7.60 8.48 11.92
C TYR A 64 -8.52 9.60 12.39
N ALA A 65 -8.09 10.86 12.31
CA ALA A 65 -8.91 12.01 12.71
C ALA A 65 -10.16 12.22 11.85
N LYS A 66 -10.20 11.71 10.61
CA LYS A 66 -11.39 11.78 9.72
C LYS A 66 -12.37 10.63 9.93
N THR A 67 -11.92 9.56 10.56
CA THR A 67 -12.68 8.30 10.71
C THR A 67 -13.27 8.13 12.11
N ASN A 68 -12.91 9.03 13.05
CA ASN A 68 -13.49 9.18 14.40
C ASN A 68 -14.30 10.49 14.48
#